data_AF-A0A8H6NUP8-F1
#
_entry.id   AF-A0A8H6NUP8-F1
#
_cell.length_a   1.000
_cell.length_b   1.000
_cell.length_c   1.000
_cell.angle_alpha   90.00
_cell.angle_beta   90.00
_cell.angle_gamma   90.00
#
_symmetry.space_group_name_H-M   'P 1'
#
loop_
_entity.id
_entity.type
_entity.pdbx_description
1 polymer ?
#
loop_
_entity_poly.entity_id
_entity_poly.type
_entity_poly.pdbx_seq_one_letter_code
_entity_poly.pdbx_strand_id
1 'polypeptide(L)'
;MSVKYRLAPEHPFPVPVEDSFDAVKWIAENAKSLGISLEKGFILGGESAGADLALGVAYLYGKEKLSPPLTGIYSSVSSAATAETIPEKYRSQFLSMEQNAFAPMITKESLQLIKDNYKPKPMSPIAYPIVSQDLSMMPKTYFQACGMDPVRDCTLIMNEVWKEAGVATKTDVYPGLPHGFWTTFPTLEETKRYPEDCRNGFRWLLT
;
A
#
# COMPACT_ATOMS: atom_id res chain seq x y z
N MET A 1 15.63 -0.64 -0.25
CA MET A 1 16.01 -0.90 -1.66
C MET A 1 14.83 -0.54 -2.56
N SER A 2 15.06 -0.15 -3.81
CA SER A 2 14.00 0.16 -4.78
C SER A 2 14.01 -0.89 -5.90
N VAL A 3 12.88 -1.52 -6.16
CA VAL A 3 12.73 -2.60 -7.14
C VAL A 3 12.22 -2.03 -8.46
N LYS A 4 12.89 -2.35 -9.56
CA LYS A 4 12.43 -2.01 -10.92
C LYS A 4 11.57 -3.15 -11.47
N TYR A 5 10.34 -3.25 -11.00
CA TYR A 5 9.36 -4.22 -11.52
C TYR A 5 8.91 -3.81 -12.94
N ARG A 6 8.52 -4.80 -13.74
CA ARG A 6 7.95 -4.58 -15.07
C ARG A 6 6.60 -3.88 -14.98
N LEU A 7 6.26 -3.04 -15.96
CA LEU A 7 5.07 -2.20 -15.93
C LEU A 7 3.95 -2.71 -16.85
N ALA A 8 2.72 -2.42 -16.46
CA ALA A 8 1.57 -2.52 -17.34
C ALA A 8 1.55 -1.31 -18.31
N PRO A 9 0.99 -1.45 -19.53
CA PRO A 9 0.22 -2.60 -20.04
C PRO A 9 1.04 -3.75 -20.63
N GLU A 10 2.35 -3.59 -20.86
CA GLU A 10 3.20 -4.63 -21.46
C GLU A 10 3.28 -5.88 -20.58
N HIS A 11 3.25 -5.67 -19.27
CA HIS A 11 3.29 -6.71 -18.25
C HIS A 11 2.18 -6.45 -17.21
N PRO A 12 0.92 -6.83 -17.51
CA PRO A 12 -0.20 -6.64 -16.60
C PRO A 12 -0.11 -7.56 -15.37
N PHE A 13 -1.05 -7.43 -14.45
CA PHE A 13 -1.20 -8.31 -13.29
C PHE A 13 -1.11 -9.80 -13.70
N PRO A 14 -0.39 -10.65 -12.94
CA PRO A 14 0.30 -10.37 -11.67
C PRO A 14 1.78 -9.99 -11.82
N VAL A 15 2.31 -9.78 -13.04
CA VAL A 15 3.75 -9.68 -13.30
C VAL A 15 4.49 -8.66 -12.41
N PRO A 16 3.97 -7.43 -12.19
CA PRO A 16 4.66 -6.46 -11.34
C PRO A 16 4.79 -6.89 -9.86
N VAL A 17 3.79 -7.64 -9.35
CA VAL A 17 3.84 -8.22 -8.00
C VAL A 17 4.84 -9.37 -7.95
N GLU A 18 4.85 -10.23 -8.96
CA GLU A 18 5.77 -11.37 -9.03
C GLU A 18 7.24 -10.90 -9.04
N ASP A 19 7.56 -9.90 -9.86
CA ASP A 19 8.89 -9.27 -9.89
C ASP A 19 9.30 -8.72 -8.53
N SER A 20 8.36 -8.05 -7.85
CA SER A 20 8.58 -7.47 -6.53
C SER A 20 8.75 -8.55 -5.46
N PHE A 21 8.00 -9.64 -5.55
CA PHE A 21 8.10 -10.78 -4.64
C PHE A 21 9.41 -11.54 -4.80
N ASP A 22 9.85 -11.79 -6.04
CA ASP A 22 11.14 -12.40 -6.33
C ASP A 22 12.31 -11.54 -5.83
N ALA A 23 12.22 -10.21 -6.00
CA ALA A 23 13.21 -9.29 -5.45
C ALA A 23 13.26 -9.33 -3.92
N VAL A 24 12.11 -9.38 -3.23
CA VAL A 24 12.05 -9.47 -1.76
C VAL A 24 12.66 -10.77 -1.26
N LYS A 25 12.35 -11.91 -1.89
CA LYS A 25 12.99 -13.21 -1.56
C LYS A 25 14.49 -13.15 -1.76
N TRP A 26 14.94 -12.62 -2.89
CA TRP A 26 16.37 -12.49 -3.18
C TRP A 26 17.07 -11.61 -2.14
N ILE A 27 16.48 -10.49 -1.73
CA ILE A 27 17.01 -9.62 -0.67
C ILE A 27 17.08 -10.38 0.66
N ALA A 28 16.03 -11.13 1.02
CA ALA A 28 16.00 -11.93 2.24
C ALA A 28 17.16 -12.93 2.29
N GLU A 29 17.43 -13.61 1.18
CA GLU A 29 18.50 -14.60 1.04
C GLU A 29 19.90 -13.98 0.97
N ASN A 30 20.02 -12.75 0.44
CA ASN A 30 21.29 -12.08 0.18
C ASN A 30 21.60 -10.91 1.12
N ALA A 31 20.78 -10.68 2.15
CA ALA A 31 20.92 -9.51 3.04
C ALA A 31 22.35 -9.37 3.60
N LYS A 32 22.96 -10.48 4.02
CA LYS A 32 24.33 -10.48 4.55
C LYS A 32 25.37 -10.05 3.53
N SER A 33 25.28 -10.52 2.28
CA SER A 33 26.23 -10.14 1.22
C SER A 33 26.06 -8.68 0.78
N LEU A 34 24.86 -8.13 0.94
CA LEU A 34 24.54 -6.72 0.72
C LEU A 34 24.96 -5.81 1.89
N GLY A 35 25.44 -6.38 3.01
CA GLY A 35 25.74 -5.61 4.22
C GLY A 35 24.49 -5.07 4.94
N ILE A 36 23.33 -5.69 4.72
CA ILE A 36 22.04 -5.31 5.31
C ILE A 36 21.72 -6.27 6.46
N SER A 37 21.25 -5.73 7.59
CA SER A 37 20.67 -6.54 8.68
C SER A 37 19.14 -6.42 8.65
N LEU A 38 18.47 -7.58 8.59
CA LEU A 38 17.01 -7.68 8.66
C LEU A 38 16.51 -7.87 10.10
N GLU A 39 17.40 -8.05 11.07
CA GLU A 39 17.06 -8.28 12.48
C GLU A 39 16.39 -7.07 13.14
N LYS A 40 16.78 -5.86 12.72
CA LYS A 40 16.17 -4.60 13.21
C LYS A 40 14.84 -4.29 12.53
N GLY A 41 14.52 -4.99 11.45
CA GLY A 41 13.29 -4.82 10.69
C GLY A 41 13.45 -5.19 9.23
N PHE A 42 12.42 -5.86 8.71
CA PHE A 42 12.27 -6.15 7.30
C PHE A 42 10.94 -5.59 6.82
N ILE A 43 10.99 -4.36 6.30
CA ILE A 43 9.83 -3.56 5.98
C ILE A 43 9.66 -3.48 4.47
N LEU A 44 8.46 -3.78 3.99
CA LEU A 44 8.06 -3.46 2.62
C LEU A 44 7.37 -2.10 2.60
N GLY A 45 7.51 -1.36 1.51
CA GLY A 45 6.82 -0.09 1.43
C GLY A 45 6.71 0.46 0.02
N GLY A 46 5.69 1.30 -0.16
CA GLY A 46 5.46 1.99 -1.41
C GLY A 46 4.42 3.09 -1.28
N GLU A 47 4.31 3.86 -2.35
CA GLU A 47 3.34 4.93 -2.51
C GLU A 47 2.46 4.60 -3.72
N SER A 48 1.16 4.89 -3.63
CA SER A 48 0.19 4.66 -4.70
C SER A 48 0.20 3.19 -5.18
N ALA A 49 0.34 2.95 -6.49
CA ALA A 49 0.47 1.59 -7.04
C ALA A 49 1.60 0.78 -6.38
N GLY A 50 2.70 1.41 -5.94
CA GLY A 50 3.77 0.73 -5.21
C GLY A 50 3.33 0.25 -3.83
N ALA A 51 2.40 0.96 -3.17
CA ALA A 51 1.79 0.52 -1.92
C ALA A 51 0.92 -0.73 -2.15
N ASP A 52 0.18 -0.76 -3.26
CA ASP A 52 -0.65 -1.90 -3.65
C ASP A 52 0.23 -3.15 -3.88
N LEU A 53 1.36 -2.98 -4.56
CA LEU A 53 2.35 -4.06 -4.73
C LEU A 53 2.93 -4.50 -3.38
N ALA A 54 3.33 -3.57 -2.50
CA ALA A 54 3.88 -3.91 -1.20
C ALA A 54 2.90 -4.73 -0.34
N LEU A 55 1.62 -4.38 -0.36
CA LEU A 55 0.54 -5.12 0.32
C LEU A 55 0.37 -6.53 -0.28
N GLY A 56 0.34 -6.65 -1.61
CA GLY A 56 0.22 -7.94 -2.31
C GLY A 56 1.43 -8.87 -2.09
N VAL A 57 2.64 -8.31 -2.13
CA VAL A 57 3.89 -9.04 -1.84
C VAL A 57 3.92 -9.50 -0.40
N ALA A 58 3.52 -8.65 0.55
CA ALA A 58 3.45 -9.04 1.97
C ALA A 58 2.44 -10.17 2.20
N TYR A 59 1.28 -10.12 1.53
CA TYR A 59 0.29 -11.20 1.57
C TYR A 59 0.89 -12.53 1.08
N LEU A 60 1.58 -12.54 -0.07
CA LEU A 60 2.26 -13.73 -0.59
C LEU A 60 3.33 -14.26 0.37
N TYR A 61 4.15 -13.36 0.91
CA TYR A 61 5.24 -13.71 1.82
C TYR A 61 4.73 -14.36 3.11
N GLY A 62 3.68 -13.79 3.71
CA GLY A 62 3.02 -14.35 4.90
C GLY A 62 2.35 -15.69 4.60
N LYS A 63 1.67 -15.80 3.46
CA LYS A 63 1.02 -17.05 3.02
C LYS A 63 2.01 -18.20 2.81
N GLU A 64 3.16 -17.91 2.23
CA GLU A 64 4.25 -18.87 2.03
C GLU A 64 5.08 -19.11 3.31
N LYS A 65 4.82 -18.36 4.39
CA LYS A 65 5.50 -18.46 5.69
C LYS A 65 7.03 -18.35 5.56
N LEU A 66 7.49 -17.43 4.72
CA LEU A 66 8.90 -17.23 4.44
C LEU A 66 9.65 -16.59 5.62
N SER A 67 10.98 -16.77 5.62
CA SER A 67 11.88 -16.33 6.69
C SER A 67 13.08 -15.56 6.12
N PRO A 68 13.56 -14.48 6.79
CA PRO A 68 13.03 -13.90 8.02
C PRO A 68 11.64 -13.28 7.83
N PRO A 69 10.80 -13.18 8.88
CA PRO A 69 9.46 -12.62 8.75
C PRO A 69 9.53 -11.14 8.39
N LEU A 70 8.55 -10.67 7.61
CA LEU A 70 8.34 -9.23 7.41
C LEU A 70 7.88 -8.61 8.72
N THR A 71 8.48 -7.48 9.09
CA THR A 71 8.19 -6.81 10.38
C THR A 71 7.30 -5.59 10.21
N GLY A 72 7.06 -5.12 8.98
CA GLY A 72 6.21 -3.98 8.76
C GLY A 72 5.87 -3.70 7.30
N ILE A 73 4.82 -2.93 7.09
CA ILE A 73 4.42 -2.39 5.79
C ILE A 73 4.26 -0.88 5.89
N TYR A 74 4.82 -0.14 4.95
CA TYR A 74 4.51 1.26 4.69
C TYR A 74 3.62 1.38 3.44
N SER A 75 2.36 1.76 3.63
CA SER A 75 1.36 1.85 2.56
C SER A 75 0.81 3.27 2.46
N SER A 76 1.36 4.06 1.54
CA SER A 76 0.92 5.43 1.32
C SER A 76 0.00 5.56 0.11
N VAL A 77 -1.16 6.19 0.30
CA VAL A 77 -2.19 6.49 -0.73
C VAL A 77 -2.53 5.29 -1.63
N SER A 78 -2.73 4.12 -1.02
CA SER A 78 -3.00 2.85 -1.72
C SER A 78 -4.39 2.83 -2.38
N SER A 79 -4.48 2.19 -3.55
CA SER A 79 -5.70 1.91 -4.30
C SER A 79 -6.17 0.45 -4.22
N ALA A 80 -5.56 -0.37 -3.34
CA ALA A 80 -5.81 -1.80 -3.17
C ALA A 80 -7.16 -2.15 -2.50
N ALA A 81 -8.23 -1.40 -2.81
CA ALA A 81 -9.60 -1.72 -2.47
C ALA A 81 -10.57 -1.12 -3.52
N THR A 82 -11.74 -1.75 -3.65
CA THR A 82 -12.82 -1.40 -4.57
C THR A 82 -14.17 -1.58 -3.87
N ALA A 83 -15.24 -1.07 -4.45
CA ALA A 83 -16.60 -1.26 -3.91
C ALA A 83 -16.99 -2.74 -3.79
N GLU A 84 -16.45 -3.60 -4.66
CA GLU A 84 -16.69 -5.04 -4.65
C GLU A 84 -15.85 -5.78 -3.60
N THR A 85 -14.65 -5.30 -3.29
CA THR A 85 -13.70 -6.00 -2.41
C THR A 85 -13.84 -5.61 -0.94
N ILE A 86 -14.38 -4.42 -0.64
CA ILE A 86 -14.58 -4.00 0.76
C ILE A 86 -15.70 -4.81 1.43
N PRO A 87 -15.59 -5.11 2.74
CA PRO A 87 -16.67 -5.74 3.49
C PRO A 87 -17.96 -4.90 3.45
N GLU A 88 -19.11 -5.58 3.42
CA GLU A 88 -20.43 -4.94 3.27
C GLU A 88 -20.67 -3.80 4.26
N LYS A 89 -20.28 -3.99 5.52
CA LYS A 89 -20.42 -3.00 6.60
C LYS A 89 -19.71 -1.66 6.34
N TYR A 90 -18.71 -1.63 5.45
CA TYR A 90 -17.98 -0.41 5.08
C TYR A 90 -18.43 0.19 3.75
N ARG A 91 -19.34 -0.44 3.00
CA ARG A 91 -19.76 0.05 1.67
C ARG A 91 -20.35 1.46 1.71
N SER A 92 -21.11 1.79 2.74
CA SER A 92 -21.67 3.14 2.94
C SER A 92 -20.60 4.21 3.24
N GLN A 93 -19.38 3.80 3.60
CA GLN A 93 -18.26 4.69 3.90
C GLN A 93 -17.30 4.85 2.71
N PHE A 94 -17.48 4.09 1.62
CA PHE A 94 -16.63 4.15 0.43
C PHE A 94 -17.13 5.23 -0.55
N LEU A 95 -16.88 6.48 -0.20
CA LEU A 95 -17.47 7.65 -0.86
C LEU A 95 -16.43 8.47 -1.63
N SER A 96 -15.16 8.39 -1.26
CA SER A 96 -14.07 9.23 -1.77
C SER A 96 -13.92 9.13 -3.29
N MET A 97 -14.18 7.96 -3.86
CA MET A 97 -14.10 7.74 -5.31
C MET A 97 -15.02 8.71 -6.09
N GLU A 98 -16.21 9.00 -5.55
CA GLU A 98 -17.14 9.97 -6.14
C GLU A 98 -16.89 11.39 -5.62
N GLN A 99 -16.68 11.56 -4.32
CA GLN A 99 -16.47 12.88 -3.70
C GLN A 99 -15.26 13.62 -4.30
N ASN A 100 -14.21 12.87 -4.64
CA ASN A 100 -12.95 13.38 -5.15
C ASN A 100 -12.73 13.00 -6.62
N ALA A 101 -13.80 12.67 -7.38
CA ALA A 101 -13.69 12.13 -8.75
C ALA A 101 -12.82 12.97 -9.71
N PHE A 102 -12.75 14.29 -9.49
CA PHE A 102 -11.99 15.26 -10.29
C PHE A 102 -10.82 15.88 -9.52
N ALA A 103 -10.27 15.18 -8.52
CA ALA A 103 -9.13 15.67 -7.74
C ALA A 103 -7.91 15.98 -8.65
N PRO A 104 -7.07 16.96 -8.28
CA PRO A 104 -6.09 17.56 -9.19
C PRO A 104 -4.91 16.68 -9.57
N MET A 105 -4.64 15.61 -8.81
CA MET A 105 -3.47 14.73 -9.03
C MET A 105 -3.85 13.43 -9.73
N ILE A 106 -4.94 12.82 -9.28
CA ILE A 106 -5.46 11.58 -9.85
C ILE A 106 -6.98 11.67 -9.84
N THR A 107 -7.58 11.38 -10.98
CA THR A 107 -9.04 11.38 -11.12
C THR A 107 -9.57 9.96 -11.06
N LYS A 108 -10.88 9.82 -10.85
CA LYS A 108 -11.58 8.53 -10.98
C LYS A 108 -11.37 7.91 -12.38
N GLU A 109 -11.35 8.73 -13.43
CA GLU A 109 -11.10 8.27 -14.80
C GLU A 109 -9.66 7.79 -14.98
N SER A 110 -8.67 8.50 -14.42
CA SER A 110 -7.27 8.05 -14.43
C SER A 110 -7.08 6.73 -13.70
N LEU A 111 -7.74 6.53 -12.56
CA LEU A 111 -7.74 5.25 -11.83
C LEU A 111 -8.37 4.12 -12.64
N GLN A 112 -9.46 4.39 -13.36
CA GLN A 112 -10.07 3.41 -14.26
C GLN A 112 -9.11 3.03 -15.39
N LEU A 113 -8.45 4.00 -16.03
CA LEU A 113 -7.44 3.74 -17.06
C LEU A 113 -6.26 2.92 -16.53
N ILE A 114 -5.79 3.21 -15.32
CA ILE A 114 -4.73 2.41 -14.65
C ILE A 114 -5.22 0.98 -14.44
N LYS A 115 -6.45 0.80 -13.93
CA LYS A 115 -7.05 -0.52 -13.73
C LYS A 115 -7.21 -1.29 -15.04
N ASP A 116 -7.59 -0.63 -16.12
CA ASP A 116 -7.79 -1.26 -17.44
C ASP A 116 -6.48 -1.72 -18.09
N ASN A 117 -5.39 -0.99 -17.83
CA ASN A 117 -4.04 -1.39 -18.25
C ASN A 117 -3.45 -2.48 -17.35
N TYR A 118 -3.60 -2.33 -16.02
CA TYR A 118 -3.05 -3.28 -15.05
C TYR A 118 -3.80 -4.61 -15.02
N LYS A 119 -5.12 -4.60 -15.27
CA LYS A 119 -6.02 -5.77 -15.30
C LYS A 119 -5.93 -6.64 -14.04
N PRO A 120 -6.05 -6.06 -12.83
CA PRO A 120 -6.00 -6.84 -11.60
C PRO A 120 -7.11 -7.89 -11.60
N LYS A 121 -6.78 -9.13 -11.22
CA LYS A 121 -7.79 -10.19 -11.11
C LYS A 121 -8.80 -9.81 -10.01
N PRO A 122 -10.11 -9.73 -10.31
CA PRO A 122 -11.13 -9.41 -9.32
C PRO A 122 -11.07 -10.37 -8.12
N MET A 123 -11.26 -9.84 -6.92
CA MET A 123 -11.23 -10.60 -5.66
C MET A 123 -9.94 -11.41 -5.40
N SER A 124 -8.86 -11.14 -6.13
CA SER A 124 -7.56 -11.74 -5.84
C SER A 124 -6.98 -11.13 -4.56
N PRO A 125 -6.63 -11.91 -3.53
CA PRO A 125 -5.99 -11.38 -2.34
C PRO A 125 -4.56 -10.89 -2.59
N ILE A 126 -3.99 -11.17 -3.77
CA ILE A 126 -2.71 -10.60 -4.19
C ILE A 126 -2.90 -9.15 -4.66
N ALA A 127 -4.01 -8.85 -5.34
CA ALA A 127 -4.32 -7.49 -5.80
C ALA A 127 -5.02 -6.67 -4.71
N TYR A 128 -5.85 -7.33 -3.91
CA TYR A 128 -6.71 -6.74 -2.90
C TYR A 128 -6.63 -7.54 -1.60
N PRO A 129 -5.55 -7.44 -0.81
CA PRO A 129 -5.38 -8.28 0.38
C PRO A 129 -6.53 -8.19 1.38
N ILE A 130 -7.29 -7.08 1.38
CA ILE A 130 -8.52 -6.88 2.17
C ILE A 130 -9.58 -8.00 2.00
N VAL A 131 -9.55 -8.76 0.89
CA VAL A 131 -10.47 -9.89 0.67
C VAL A 131 -10.01 -11.20 1.32
N SER A 132 -8.80 -11.22 1.91
CA SER A 132 -8.27 -12.41 2.58
C SER A 132 -9.13 -12.78 3.79
N GLN A 133 -9.36 -14.07 3.98
CA GLN A 133 -10.02 -14.60 5.18
C GLN A 133 -9.12 -14.59 6.41
N ASP A 134 -7.81 -14.56 6.20
CA ASP A 134 -6.81 -14.46 7.25
C ASP A 134 -5.86 -13.29 6.93
N LEU A 135 -5.99 -12.23 7.72
CA LEU A 135 -5.12 -11.06 7.68
C LEU A 135 -4.16 -11.03 8.88
N SER A 136 -4.27 -11.97 9.83
CA SER A 136 -3.42 -12.00 11.02
C SER A 136 -1.95 -12.26 10.69
N MET A 137 -1.68 -12.83 9.52
CA MET A 137 -0.33 -13.01 8.97
C MET A 137 0.28 -11.73 8.39
N MET A 138 -0.51 -10.67 8.19
CA MET A 138 0.01 -9.40 7.66
C MET A 138 0.85 -8.70 8.75
N PRO A 139 2.03 -8.15 8.39
CA PRO A 139 2.81 -7.34 9.31
C PRO A 139 2.06 -6.07 9.75
N LYS A 140 2.50 -5.49 10.88
CA LYS A 140 2.03 -4.17 11.31
C LYS A 140 2.16 -3.15 10.17
N THR A 141 1.14 -2.33 9.97
CA THR A 141 1.05 -1.51 8.76
C THR A 141 0.89 -0.03 9.12
N TYR A 142 1.78 0.80 8.57
CA TYR A 142 1.68 2.25 8.62
C TYR A 142 1.02 2.75 7.33
N PHE A 143 -0.16 3.33 7.47
CA PHE A 143 -0.95 3.89 6.39
C PHE A 143 -0.81 5.41 6.32
N GLN A 144 -0.84 5.94 5.09
CA GLN A 144 -1.00 7.37 4.86
C GLN A 144 -2.13 7.61 3.86
N ALA A 145 -3.02 8.56 4.15
CA ALA A 145 -4.15 8.91 3.28
C ALA A 145 -4.19 10.41 3.01
N CYS A 146 -4.50 10.78 1.77
CA CYS A 146 -4.77 12.17 1.39
C CYS A 146 -6.28 12.44 1.41
N GLY A 147 -6.71 13.61 1.88
CA GLY A 147 -8.12 13.92 2.08
C GLY A 147 -8.87 14.22 0.78
N MET A 148 -8.20 14.89 -0.16
CA MET A 148 -8.72 15.23 -1.50
C MET A 148 -8.21 14.21 -2.53
N ASP A 149 -8.48 12.94 -2.27
CA ASP A 149 -7.98 11.81 -3.04
C ASP A 149 -9.11 10.80 -3.29
N PRO A 150 -9.35 10.35 -4.54
CA PRO A 150 -10.35 9.31 -4.81
C PRO A 150 -10.09 8.02 -4.04
N VAL A 151 -8.84 7.68 -3.73
CA VAL A 151 -8.48 6.43 -3.02
C VAL A 151 -8.38 6.58 -1.50
N ARG A 152 -8.78 7.74 -0.95
CA ARG A 152 -8.77 8.01 0.50
C ARG A 152 -9.43 6.88 1.28
N ASP A 153 -10.65 6.50 0.89
CA ASP A 153 -11.43 5.53 1.65
C ASP A 153 -10.90 4.09 1.47
N CYS A 154 -10.13 3.80 0.41
CA CYS A 154 -9.40 2.53 0.32
C CYS A 154 -8.46 2.36 1.52
N THR A 155 -7.67 3.39 1.82
CA THR A 155 -6.71 3.38 2.93
C THR A 155 -7.41 3.36 4.28
N LEU A 156 -8.42 4.21 4.48
CA LEU A 156 -9.12 4.31 5.77
C LEU A 156 -9.86 3.00 6.12
N ILE A 157 -10.53 2.39 5.15
CA ILE A 157 -11.24 1.12 5.35
C ILE A 157 -10.25 -0.03 5.55
N MET A 158 -9.17 -0.11 4.78
CA MET A 158 -8.13 -1.14 5.02
C MET A 158 -7.54 -1.04 6.43
N ASN A 159 -7.29 0.18 6.93
CA ASN A 159 -6.83 0.36 8.30
C ASN A 159 -7.83 -0.22 9.34
N GLU A 160 -9.14 0.00 9.17
CA GLU A 160 -10.13 -0.57 10.09
C GLU A 160 -10.21 -2.10 9.96
N VAL A 161 -10.16 -2.64 8.74
CA VAL A 161 -10.12 -4.09 8.51
C VAL A 161 -8.87 -4.74 9.14
N TRP A 162 -7.71 -4.07 9.07
CA TRP A 162 -6.48 -4.57 9.70
C TRP A 162 -6.61 -4.61 11.22
N LYS A 163 -7.16 -3.56 11.83
CA LYS A 163 -7.40 -3.51 13.29
C LYS A 163 -8.32 -4.64 13.73
N GLU A 164 -9.40 -4.89 13.00
CA GLU A 164 -10.33 -5.98 13.30
C GLU A 164 -9.69 -7.37 13.19
N ALA A 165 -8.71 -7.53 12.29
CA ALA A 165 -7.90 -8.74 12.18
C ALA A 165 -6.78 -8.85 13.24
N GLY A 166 -6.70 -7.89 14.17
CA GLY A 166 -5.67 -7.85 15.21
C GLY A 166 -4.29 -7.39 14.73
N VAL A 167 -4.19 -6.85 13.52
CA VAL A 167 -2.94 -6.30 12.98
C VAL A 167 -2.76 -4.88 13.50
N ALA A 168 -1.61 -4.60 14.10
CA ALA A 168 -1.31 -3.26 14.58
C ALA A 168 -1.21 -2.28 13.40
N THR A 169 -1.89 -1.14 13.50
CA THR A 169 -1.84 -0.08 12.50
C THR A 169 -1.49 1.28 13.10
N LYS A 170 -0.86 2.10 12.27
CA LYS A 170 -0.73 3.55 12.47
C LYS A 170 -1.23 4.22 11.20
N THR A 171 -1.92 5.34 11.31
CA THR A 171 -2.43 6.06 10.14
C THR A 171 -2.23 7.56 10.30
N ASP A 172 -1.65 8.21 9.28
CA ASP A 172 -1.62 9.66 9.16
C ASP A 172 -2.50 10.11 7.98
N VAL A 173 -3.35 11.11 8.22
CA VAL A 173 -4.26 11.66 7.21
C VAL A 173 -3.89 13.10 6.92
N TYR A 174 -3.86 13.47 5.64
CA TYR A 174 -3.55 14.80 5.12
C TYR A 174 -4.83 15.48 4.58
N PRO A 175 -5.61 16.18 5.42
CA PRO A 175 -6.89 16.74 5.01
C PRO A 175 -6.72 17.80 3.93
N GLY A 176 -7.61 17.81 2.93
CA GLY A 176 -7.59 18.80 1.84
C GLY A 176 -6.44 18.68 0.84
N LEU A 177 -5.46 17.79 1.08
CA LEU A 177 -4.33 17.59 0.19
C LEU A 177 -4.62 16.47 -0.82
N PRO A 178 -4.11 16.59 -2.06
CA PRO A 178 -4.35 15.60 -3.10
C PRO A 178 -3.39 14.40 -3.04
N HIS A 179 -3.70 13.37 -3.84
CA HIS A 179 -2.90 12.16 -3.98
C HIS A 179 -1.41 12.46 -4.22
N GLY A 180 -0.53 11.99 -3.32
CA GLY A 180 0.92 12.14 -3.47
C GLY A 180 1.40 13.59 -3.49
N PHE A 181 0.70 14.51 -2.83
CA PHE A 181 0.96 15.96 -2.90
C PHE A 181 2.42 16.33 -2.60
N TRP A 182 3.11 15.58 -1.74
CA TRP A 182 4.51 15.82 -1.35
C TRP A 182 5.48 15.80 -2.53
N THR A 183 5.17 15.06 -3.59
CA THR A 183 6.02 14.97 -4.79
C THR A 183 5.83 16.17 -5.70
N THR A 184 4.60 16.68 -5.82
CA THR A 184 4.24 17.71 -6.81
C THR A 184 4.25 19.11 -6.23
N PHE A 185 3.97 19.23 -4.92
CA PHE A 185 3.89 20.49 -4.20
C PHE A 185 4.88 20.54 -3.02
N PRO A 186 6.19 20.37 -3.27
CA PRO A 186 7.19 20.24 -2.21
C PRO A 186 7.34 21.49 -1.33
N THR A 187 6.91 22.65 -1.84
CA THR A 187 7.06 23.95 -1.16
C THR A 187 5.83 24.39 -0.36
N LEU A 188 4.72 23.62 -0.38
CA LEU A 188 3.58 23.92 0.48
C LEU A 188 3.96 23.76 1.95
N GLU A 189 3.39 24.61 2.82
CA GLU A 189 3.65 24.55 4.26
C GLU A 189 3.25 23.19 4.82
N GLU A 190 2.12 22.67 4.36
CA GLU A 190 1.57 21.38 4.74
C GLU A 190 2.49 20.22 4.33
N THR A 191 3.33 20.37 3.30
CA THR A 191 4.30 19.34 2.88
C THR A 191 5.44 19.19 3.87
N LYS A 192 5.77 20.24 4.64
CA LYS A 192 6.90 20.19 5.59
C LYS A 192 6.71 19.15 6.69
N ARG A 193 5.46 18.77 7.00
CA ARG A 193 5.17 17.72 8.00
C ARG A 193 5.39 16.31 7.46
N TYR A 194 5.23 16.09 6.15
CA TYR A 194 5.30 14.75 5.53
C TYR A 194 6.60 13.99 5.83
N PRO A 195 7.80 14.60 5.71
CA PRO A 195 9.05 13.90 6.06
C PRO A 195 9.13 13.48 7.53
N GLU A 196 8.56 14.28 8.45
CA GLU A 196 8.55 13.95 9.88
C GLU A 196 7.58 12.81 10.19
N ASP A 197 6.39 12.85 9.59
CA ASP A 197 5.40 11.77 9.70
C ASP A 197 5.99 10.45 9.17
N CYS A 198 6.64 10.48 8.00
CA CYS A 198 7.35 9.33 7.45
C CYS A 198 8.41 8.79 8.42
N ARG A 199 9.28 9.67 8.95
CA ARG A 199 10.29 9.26 9.96
C ARG A 199 9.65 8.61 11.18
N ASN A 200 8.57 9.17 11.69
CA ASN A 200 7.89 8.65 12.87
C ASN A 200 7.11 7.36 12.59
N GLY A 201 6.58 7.20 11.39
CA GLY A 201 5.99 5.96 10.90
C GLY A 201 7.02 4.85 10.77
N PHE A 202 8.17 5.12 10.12
CA PHE A 202 9.25 4.14 10.00
C PHE A 202 9.86 3.77 11.36
N ARG A 203 10.03 4.73 12.29
CA ARG A 203 10.43 4.41 13.67
C ARG A 203 9.45 3.46 14.33
N TRP A 204 8.15 3.70 14.20
CA TRP A 204 7.12 2.80 14.72
C TRP A 204 7.13 1.43 14.02
N LEU A 205 7.44 1.35 12.73
CA LEU A 205 7.61 0.08 12.02
C LEU A 205 8.87 -0.70 12.46
N LEU A 206 9.86 -0.03 13.06
CA LEU A 206 11.10 -0.64 13.54
C LEU A 206 11.10 -1.02 15.03
N THR A 207 10.04 -0.68 15.78
CA THR A 207 9.91 -1.02 17.22
C THR A 207 9.35 -2.40 17.48
#